data_AF-A0A251YCL5-F1
#
_entry.id   AF-A0A251YCL5-F1
#
_cell.length_a   1.000
_cell.length_b   1.000
_cell.length_c   1.000
_cell.angle_alpha   90.00
_cell.angle_beta   90.00
_cell.angle_gamma   90.00
#
_symmetry.space_group_name_H-M   'P 1'
#
loop_
_entity.id
_entity.type
_entity.pdbx_description
1 polymer ?
#
loop_
_entity_poly.entity_id
_entity_poly.type
_entity_poly.pdbx_seq_one_letter_code
_entity_poly.pdbx_strand_id
1 'polypeptide(L)'
;MEGTLIPAITTVRPRARVAAILSATAILGVVLAGPGASSAQAATAPAPAPFDQATIDHVYASDATYDYIPMLDAFPALKSGRPDIMQLNDDMTVQINQTAPKAQSDRAIIDQYADMSVSMSDGLGARLGAIYKAARDAGQLPKTAALLNKENGLVGRGGSTGPSKNHYANPRPYVAFPERLQYRDKPGGNAWAGHDGSYPSGHTSQAFWQGVSLATMLPELAPQILARASDAGNNRIVMGAHYPIDVMAGHMMGQKIVQRRWADPEFRDLYAQAATELRQVLEAGCGATLAVCVAADTPYLPTDQALAVYRQRLTYGFPLVGQAGQPMTVPDGAESLLRSSRPDLTDAQRRQVLALTAIDSGEPLDLGTAGSWERIDLAAAMTAKVAVAADGTVSLAGAASVDPSPAPAASSAAADPGATTAGSASAAARPAGRGAAHAATLARTGSDLAPGDLAAALGLLVAGGGLVLVRRRRSARG
;
A
#
# COMPACT_ATOMS: atom_id res chain seq x y z
N MET A 1 25.69 -39.95 -47.06
CA MET A 1 26.75 -40.83 -47.58
C MET A 1 27.74 -41.03 -46.46
N GLU A 2 27.82 -42.29 -46.02
CA GLU A 2 29.01 -43.04 -45.58
C GLU A 2 29.97 -42.34 -44.59
N GLY A 3 30.15 -42.83 -43.36
CA GLY A 3 30.58 -44.20 -43.00
C GLY A 3 32.11 -44.16 -42.79
N THR A 4 32.68 -44.50 -41.63
CA THR A 4 33.03 -45.90 -41.29
C THR A 4 33.48 -46.02 -39.82
N LEU A 5 33.29 -47.23 -39.29
CA LEU A 5 33.30 -47.74 -37.91
C LEU A 5 34.65 -48.33 -37.43
N ILE A 6 34.95 -48.21 -36.11
CA ILE A 6 35.25 -49.26 -35.06
C ILE A 6 36.47 -50.23 -35.29
N PRO A 7 37.33 -50.64 -34.30
CA PRO A 7 36.94 -51.28 -33.01
C PRO A 7 37.71 -51.02 -31.71
N ALA A 8 37.08 -51.59 -30.66
CA ALA A 8 37.28 -51.57 -29.22
C ALA A 8 38.47 -52.38 -28.68
N ILE A 9 38.88 -52.09 -27.43
CA ILE A 9 39.30 -53.10 -26.44
C ILE A 9 38.75 -52.76 -25.04
N THR A 10 37.95 -53.69 -24.53
CA THR A 10 37.40 -53.87 -23.17
C THR A 10 38.47 -54.32 -22.17
N THR A 11 38.41 -53.81 -20.93
CA THR A 11 38.71 -54.63 -19.72
C THR A 11 37.77 -54.25 -18.58
N VAL A 12 37.31 -55.28 -17.86
CA VAL A 12 36.26 -55.26 -16.83
C VAL A 12 36.78 -56.03 -15.60
N ARG A 13 36.43 -55.52 -14.41
CA ARG A 13 36.34 -56.17 -13.06
C ARG A 13 37.64 -56.33 -12.22
N PRO A 14 37.56 -56.50 -10.87
CA PRO A 14 36.39 -56.84 -10.05
C PRO A 14 36.12 -55.99 -8.78
N ARG A 15 34.94 -56.27 -8.18
CA ARG A 15 34.47 -55.85 -6.85
C ARG A 15 35.28 -56.52 -5.73
N ALA A 16 35.50 -55.82 -4.62
CA ALA A 16 35.72 -56.43 -3.31
C ALA A 16 34.67 -55.91 -2.33
N ARG A 17 33.84 -56.85 -1.85
CA ARG A 17 32.99 -56.69 -0.66
C ARG A 17 33.87 -56.95 0.55
N VAL A 18 33.82 -56.09 1.55
CA VAL A 18 34.24 -56.44 2.92
C VAL A 18 33.05 -56.17 3.83
N ALA A 19 32.50 -57.26 4.35
CA ALA A 19 31.61 -57.27 5.50
C ALA A 19 32.48 -57.55 6.73
N ALA A 20 32.29 -56.82 7.83
CA ALA A 20 32.58 -57.34 9.16
C ALA A 20 31.94 -56.49 10.28
N ILE A 21 30.95 -57.12 10.92
CA ILE A 21 30.80 -57.31 12.37
C ILE A 21 30.22 -56.14 13.20
N LEU A 22 28.97 -56.38 13.64
CA LEU A 22 28.31 -55.74 14.76
C LEU A 22 29.15 -55.82 16.05
N SER A 23 29.18 -54.74 16.82
CA SER A 23 29.42 -54.80 18.27
C SER A 23 28.54 -53.76 18.93
N ALA A 24 27.37 -54.20 19.37
CA ALA A 24 26.49 -53.44 20.24
C ALA A 24 27.09 -53.44 21.65
N THR A 25 27.57 -52.29 22.12
CA THR A 25 27.85 -52.06 23.54
C THR A 25 26.71 -51.23 24.10
N ALA A 26 25.79 -51.91 24.78
CA ALA A 26 24.77 -51.28 25.60
C ALA A 26 25.44 -50.71 26.85
N ILE A 27 25.57 -49.37 26.93
CA ILE A 27 25.85 -48.69 28.19
C ILE A 27 24.49 -48.40 28.84
N LEU A 28 24.17 -49.20 29.84
CA LEU A 28 23.01 -49.05 30.71
C LEU A 28 23.24 -47.83 31.62
N GLY A 29 22.81 -46.65 31.16
CA GLY A 29 22.72 -45.46 32.01
C GLY A 29 21.52 -45.58 32.95
N VAL A 30 21.77 -45.93 34.21
CA VAL A 30 20.77 -45.83 35.29
C VAL A 30 20.48 -44.35 35.53
N VAL A 31 19.33 -43.87 35.03
CA VAL A 31 18.79 -42.56 35.40
C VAL A 31 17.95 -42.76 36.66
N LEU A 32 18.48 -42.28 37.78
CA LEU A 32 17.73 -42.08 39.03
C LEU A 32 16.66 -41.01 38.77
N ALA A 33 15.40 -41.43 38.72
CA ALA A 33 14.25 -40.53 38.64
C ALA A 33 14.11 -39.75 39.95
N GLY A 34 14.46 -38.47 39.93
CA GLY A 34 13.94 -37.49 40.88
C GLY A 34 12.56 -37.00 40.42
N PRO A 35 11.64 -36.61 41.32
CA PRO A 35 10.37 -36.04 40.92
C PRO A 35 10.62 -34.58 40.49
N GLY A 36 10.85 -34.39 39.20
CA GLY A 36 11.20 -33.10 38.62
C GLY A 36 10.39 -32.83 37.36
N ALA A 37 9.54 -31.79 37.44
CA ALA A 37 8.93 -31.02 36.36
C ALA A 37 8.48 -31.80 35.12
N SER A 38 7.16 -32.04 35.04
CA SER A 38 6.50 -32.27 33.77
C SER A 38 6.78 -31.07 32.86
N SER A 39 7.68 -31.22 31.89
CA SER A 39 7.73 -30.35 30.73
C SER A 39 6.39 -30.52 30.02
N ALA A 40 5.49 -29.56 30.19
CA ALA A 40 4.30 -29.47 29.37
C ALA A 40 4.80 -29.35 27.92
N GLN A 41 4.72 -30.45 27.17
CA GLN A 41 4.76 -30.39 25.71
C GLN A 41 3.63 -29.42 25.36
N ALA A 42 3.98 -28.22 24.89
CA ALA A 42 3.00 -27.31 24.31
C ALA A 42 2.28 -28.13 23.24
N ALA A 43 0.98 -28.39 23.45
CA ALA A 43 0.18 -29.11 22.49
C ALA A 43 0.33 -28.37 21.16
N THR A 44 0.92 -29.03 20.16
CA THR A 44 1.03 -28.47 18.82
C THR A 44 -0.40 -28.19 18.36
N ALA A 45 -0.74 -26.91 18.21
CA ALA A 45 -2.02 -26.52 17.65
C ALA A 45 -2.24 -27.30 16.34
N PRO A 46 -3.45 -27.83 16.10
CA PRO A 46 -3.73 -28.54 14.85
C PRO A 46 -3.35 -27.64 13.66
N ALA A 47 -2.71 -28.22 12.65
CA ALA A 47 -2.32 -27.50 11.45
C ALA A 47 -3.57 -26.80 10.86
N PRO A 48 -3.48 -25.50 10.52
CA PRO A 48 -4.65 -24.77 10.02
C PRO A 48 -5.15 -25.42 8.73
N ALA A 49 -6.45 -25.75 8.70
CA ALA A 49 -7.08 -26.37 7.54
C ALA A 49 -7.28 -25.32 6.42
N PRO A 50 -7.01 -25.67 5.15
CA PRO A 50 -7.34 -24.80 4.02
C PRO A 50 -8.86 -24.58 3.91
N PHE A 51 -9.28 -23.57 3.14
CA PHE A 51 -10.66 -23.52 2.66
C PHE A 51 -10.97 -24.77 1.84
N ASP A 52 -12.19 -25.27 1.95
CA ASP A 52 -12.63 -26.38 1.11
C ASP A 52 -12.76 -25.94 -0.36
N GLN A 53 -12.79 -26.92 -1.27
CA GLN A 53 -12.83 -26.64 -2.70
C GLN A 53 -14.11 -25.87 -3.10
N ALA A 54 -15.23 -26.14 -2.42
CA ALA A 54 -16.48 -25.43 -2.66
C ALA A 54 -16.35 -23.92 -2.37
N THR A 55 -15.65 -23.55 -1.29
CA THR A 55 -15.36 -22.15 -0.93
C THR A 55 -14.46 -21.47 -1.96
N ILE A 56 -13.47 -22.19 -2.51
CA ILE A 56 -12.54 -21.69 -3.53
C ILE A 56 -13.24 -21.47 -4.89
N ASP A 57 -14.15 -22.38 -5.24
CA ASP A 57 -14.87 -22.36 -6.52
C ASP A 57 -16.13 -21.47 -6.47
N HIS A 58 -16.57 -21.08 -5.27
CA HIS A 58 -17.73 -20.20 -5.08
C HIS A 58 -17.53 -18.87 -5.80
N VAL A 59 -18.61 -18.37 -6.39
CA VAL A 59 -18.65 -17.07 -7.06
C VAL A 59 -19.29 -16.08 -6.10
N TYR A 60 -18.47 -15.20 -5.55
CA TYR A 60 -18.92 -14.18 -4.60
C TYR A 60 -19.54 -12.99 -5.35
N ALA A 61 -20.46 -12.26 -4.74
CA ALA A 61 -21.04 -11.05 -5.36
C ALA A 61 -19.95 -10.02 -5.75
N SER A 62 -18.89 -9.96 -4.94
CA SER A 62 -17.71 -9.13 -5.19
C SER A 62 -16.81 -9.62 -6.34
N ASP A 63 -17.01 -10.81 -6.90
CA ASP A 63 -16.30 -11.29 -8.10
C ASP A 63 -16.78 -10.65 -9.40
N ALA A 64 -17.93 -9.97 -9.37
CA ALA A 64 -18.45 -9.27 -10.54
C ALA A 64 -17.40 -8.32 -11.14
N THR A 65 -17.33 -8.23 -12.46
CA THR A 65 -16.46 -7.25 -13.12
C THR A 65 -16.83 -5.84 -12.68
N TYR A 66 -15.83 -5.02 -12.38
CA TYR A 66 -16.01 -3.61 -12.03
C TYR A 66 -15.29 -2.74 -13.04
N ASP A 67 -15.97 -1.70 -13.54
CA ASP A 67 -15.37 -0.71 -14.42
C ASP A 67 -14.66 0.37 -13.58
N TYR A 68 -13.34 0.39 -13.67
CA TYR A 68 -12.51 1.36 -12.98
C TYR A 68 -12.34 2.68 -13.75
N ILE A 69 -12.78 2.77 -15.01
CA ILE A 69 -12.61 3.99 -15.83
C ILE A 69 -13.23 5.22 -15.17
N PRO A 70 -14.48 5.21 -14.64
CA PRO A 70 -15.07 6.39 -13.99
C PRO A 70 -14.34 6.84 -12.70
N MET A 71 -13.57 5.94 -12.07
CA MET A 71 -12.75 6.28 -10.91
C MET A 71 -11.41 6.93 -11.32
N LEU A 72 -10.99 6.72 -12.57
CA LEU A 72 -9.67 7.11 -13.10
C LEU A 72 -9.79 8.16 -14.23
N ASP A 73 -10.98 8.72 -14.43
CA ASP A 73 -11.35 9.63 -15.53
C ASP A 73 -10.77 11.04 -15.41
N ALA A 74 -10.10 11.38 -14.29
CA ALA A 74 -9.32 12.61 -14.15
C ALA A 74 -8.10 12.65 -15.11
N PHE A 75 -7.55 11.48 -15.47
CA PHE A 75 -6.27 11.41 -16.19
C PHE A 75 -6.27 12.05 -17.59
N PRO A 76 -7.26 11.87 -18.47
CA PRO A 76 -7.31 12.53 -19.78
C PRO A 76 -7.33 14.07 -19.69
N ALA A 77 -8.08 14.63 -18.74
CA ALA A 77 -8.13 16.08 -18.53
C ALA A 77 -6.78 16.61 -18.03
N LEU A 78 -6.14 15.88 -17.11
CA LEU A 78 -4.79 16.20 -16.64
C LEU A 78 -3.77 16.17 -17.78
N LYS A 79 -3.79 15.11 -18.58
CA LYS A 79 -2.84 14.91 -19.69
C LYS A 79 -2.96 15.97 -20.78
N SER A 80 -4.17 16.42 -21.08
CA SER A 80 -4.42 17.44 -22.13
C SER A 80 -4.33 18.87 -21.62
N GLY A 81 -4.72 19.12 -20.37
CA GLY A 81 -4.84 20.46 -19.79
C GLY A 81 -3.66 20.93 -18.93
N ARG A 82 -2.79 20.02 -18.48
CA ARG A 82 -1.69 20.33 -17.54
C ARG A 82 -0.35 19.73 -18.00
N PRO A 83 0.23 20.25 -19.12
CA PRO A 83 1.53 19.79 -19.60
C PRO A 83 2.66 20.00 -18.57
N ASP A 84 2.52 20.99 -17.67
CA ASP A 84 3.43 21.23 -16.56
C ASP A 84 3.43 20.07 -15.53
N ILE A 85 2.26 19.49 -15.23
CA ILE A 85 2.14 18.33 -14.35
C ILE A 85 2.68 17.08 -15.03
N MET A 86 2.37 16.89 -16.33
CA MET A 86 2.89 15.75 -17.09
C MET A 86 4.42 15.79 -17.21
N GLN A 87 5.00 16.97 -17.45
CA GLN A 87 6.46 17.13 -17.47
C GLN A 87 7.08 16.83 -16.10
N LEU A 88 6.47 17.31 -15.01
CA LEU A 88 6.94 17.00 -13.65
C LEU A 88 6.86 15.49 -13.37
N ASN A 89 5.80 14.83 -13.83
CA ASN A 89 5.61 13.39 -13.70
C ASN A 89 6.72 12.59 -14.42
N ASP A 90 7.15 13.03 -15.61
CA ASP A 90 8.28 12.46 -16.34
C ASP A 90 9.61 12.71 -15.61
N ASP A 91 9.84 13.94 -15.16
CA ASP A 91 11.10 14.33 -14.49
C ASP A 91 11.27 13.62 -13.15
N MET A 92 10.20 13.48 -12.37
CA MET A 92 10.19 12.68 -11.14
C MET A 92 10.50 11.21 -11.42
N THR A 93 9.94 10.66 -12.51
CA THR A 93 10.21 9.26 -12.89
C THR A 93 11.69 9.05 -13.15
N VAL A 94 12.30 9.92 -13.95
CA VAL A 94 13.73 9.87 -14.27
C VAL A 94 14.57 10.06 -13.01
N GLN A 95 14.24 11.05 -12.17
CA GLN A 95 15.00 11.33 -10.96
C GLN A 95 14.96 10.15 -9.97
N ILE A 96 13.77 9.62 -9.66
CA ILE A 96 13.61 8.48 -8.74
C ILE A 96 14.35 7.25 -9.28
N ASN A 97 14.20 6.93 -10.57
CA ASN A 97 14.88 5.81 -11.19
C ASN A 97 16.42 5.96 -11.18
N GLN A 98 16.95 7.13 -11.51
CA GLN A 98 18.40 7.34 -11.62
C GLN A 98 19.10 7.44 -10.27
N THR A 99 18.42 7.97 -9.24
CA THR A 99 19.03 8.25 -7.94
C THR A 99 18.76 7.17 -6.89
N ALA A 100 17.98 6.14 -7.21
CA ALA A 100 17.72 5.02 -6.32
C ALA A 100 19.04 4.29 -5.93
N PRO A 101 19.31 4.12 -4.62
CA PRO A 101 20.49 3.38 -4.18
C PRO A 101 20.38 1.90 -4.53
N LYS A 102 21.50 1.17 -4.41
CA LYS A 102 21.55 -0.25 -4.74
C LYS A 102 20.55 -1.07 -3.91
N ALA A 103 20.47 -0.84 -2.60
CA ALA A 103 19.55 -1.55 -1.72
C ALA A 103 18.08 -1.37 -2.15
N GLN A 104 17.68 -0.14 -2.46
CA GLN A 104 16.35 0.14 -3.02
C GLN A 104 16.13 -0.55 -4.37
N SER A 105 17.12 -0.53 -5.25
CA SER A 105 17.05 -1.17 -6.56
C SER A 105 16.89 -2.70 -6.43
N ASP A 106 17.66 -3.33 -5.55
CA ASP A 106 17.58 -4.78 -5.28
C ASP A 106 16.18 -5.14 -4.76
N ARG A 107 15.63 -4.33 -3.84
CA ARG A 107 14.26 -4.49 -3.33
C ARG A 107 13.21 -4.32 -4.42
N ALA A 108 13.38 -3.33 -5.29
CA ALA A 108 12.47 -3.09 -6.41
C ALA A 108 12.46 -4.26 -7.41
N ILE A 109 13.62 -4.90 -7.63
CA ILE A 109 13.74 -6.12 -8.43
C ILE A 109 13.01 -7.29 -7.75
N ILE A 110 13.08 -7.42 -6.42
CA ILE A 110 12.32 -8.47 -5.71
C ILE A 110 10.81 -8.25 -5.88
N ASP A 111 10.32 -7.05 -5.59
CA ASP A 111 8.89 -6.72 -5.68
C ASP A 111 8.36 -6.77 -7.12
N GLN A 112 9.23 -6.65 -8.13
CA GLN A 112 8.88 -6.85 -9.54
C GLN A 112 8.42 -8.29 -9.85
N TYR A 113 8.91 -9.30 -9.15
CA TYR A 113 8.67 -10.71 -9.50
C TYR A 113 8.00 -11.53 -8.41
N ALA A 114 8.26 -11.19 -7.15
CA ALA A 114 7.76 -11.95 -6.02
C ALA A 114 6.24 -11.79 -5.85
N ASP A 115 5.65 -12.71 -5.12
CA ASP A 115 4.35 -12.45 -4.51
C ASP A 115 4.56 -11.37 -3.43
N MET A 116 4.01 -10.17 -3.65
CA MET A 116 4.20 -9.06 -2.72
C MET A 116 3.49 -9.28 -1.39
N SER A 117 2.51 -10.20 -1.30
CA SER A 117 2.00 -10.66 -0.01
C SER A 117 3.07 -11.35 0.83
N VAL A 118 4.20 -11.78 0.23
CA VAL A 118 5.35 -12.40 0.90
C VAL A 118 6.56 -11.45 0.95
N SER A 119 6.90 -10.77 -0.15
CA SER A 119 8.04 -9.84 -0.18
C SER A 119 7.84 -8.56 0.64
N MET A 120 6.59 -8.22 0.98
CA MET A 120 6.25 -7.14 1.91
C MET A 120 6.08 -7.60 3.37
N SER A 121 6.51 -8.83 3.69
CA SER A 121 6.43 -9.37 5.05
C SER A 121 7.15 -8.51 6.09
N ASP A 122 8.19 -7.80 5.69
CA ASP A 122 8.90 -6.85 6.54
C ASP A 122 8.02 -5.69 7.03
N GLY A 123 6.92 -5.39 6.34
CA GLY A 123 5.88 -4.45 6.79
C GLY A 123 5.21 -4.85 8.11
N LEU A 124 5.31 -6.12 8.54
CA LEU A 124 4.79 -6.59 9.81
C LEU A 124 5.76 -6.34 11.00
N GLY A 125 6.99 -5.90 10.72
CA GLY A 125 8.07 -5.83 11.69
C GLY A 125 9.15 -6.89 11.45
N ALA A 126 10.31 -6.74 12.09
CA ALA A 126 11.46 -7.61 11.86
C ALA A 126 11.19 -9.06 12.27
N ARG A 127 10.64 -9.29 13.47
CA ARG A 127 10.36 -10.61 14.01
C ARG A 127 9.06 -11.19 13.46
N LEU A 128 7.96 -10.44 13.51
CA LEU A 128 6.65 -10.89 13.01
C LEU A 128 6.68 -11.10 11.50
N GLY A 129 7.39 -10.26 10.74
CA GLY A 129 7.61 -10.44 9.31
C GLY A 129 8.37 -11.72 8.99
N ALA A 130 9.42 -12.03 9.74
CA ALA A 130 10.17 -13.28 9.59
C ALA A 130 9.31 -14.52 9.88
N ILE A 131 8.50 -14.47 10.95
CA ILE A 131 7.56 -15.56 11.30
C ILE A 131 6.53 -15.75 10.19
N TYR A 132 5.89 -14.66 9.77
CA TYR A 132 4.91 -14.70 8.69
C TYR A 132 5.52 -15.29 7.43
N LYS A 133 6.68 -14.78 6.98
CA LYS A 133 7.35 -15.28 5.78
C LYS A 133 7.65 -16.78 5.88
N ALA A 134 8.23 -17.23 6.99
CA ALA A 134 8.51 -18.64 7.21
C ALA A 134 7.24 -19.50 7.17
N ALA A 135 6.14 -19.03 7.77
CA ALA A 135 4.86 -19.72 7.76
C ALA A 135 4.23 -19.76 6.35
N ARG A 136 4.35 -18.69 5.57
CA ARG A 136 3.94 -18.65 4.14
C ARG A 136 4.71 -19.69 3.34
N ASP A 137 6.04 -19.70 3.46
CA ASP A 137 6.92 -20.61 2.73
C ASP A 137 6.69 -22.08 3.13
N ALA A 138 6.34 -22.32 4.40
CA ALA A 138 6.03 -23.66 4.93
C ALA A 138 4.58 -24.11 4.69
N GLY A 139 3.73 -23.30 4.04
CA GLY A 139 2.32 -23.64 3.79
C GLY A 139 1.44 -23.65 5.05
N GLN A 140 1.86 -22.99 6.13
CA GLN A 140 1.15 -22.92 7.41
C GLN A 140 0.08 -21.82 7.47
N LEU A 141 -0.11 -21.09 6.37
CA LEU A 141 -1.11 -20.03 6.22
C LEU A 141 -2.00 -20.27 4.98
N PRO A 142 -2.66 -21.44 4.85
CA PRO A 142 -3.38 -21.80 3.64
C PRO A 142 -4.58 -20.88 3.34
N LYS A 143 -5.33 -20.40 4.34
CA LYS A 143 -6.45 -19.47 4.11
C LYS A 143 -5.95 -18.10 3.69
N THR A 144 -4.93 -17.60 4.38
CA THR A 144 -4.23 -16.37 3.97
C THR A 144 -3.65 -16.51 2.56
N ALA A 145 -3.21 -17.72 2.16
CA ALA A 145 -2.69 -17.99 0.82
C ALA A 145 -3.76 -17.94 -0.24
N ALA A 146 -4.88 -18.61 0.01
CA ALA A 146 -6.03 -18.59 -0.87
C ALA A 146 -6.53 -17.16 -1.12
N LEU A 147 -6.47 -16.26 -0.13
CA LEU A 147 -6.85 -14.87 -0.31
C LEU A 147 -5.80 -14.06 -1.08
N LEU A 148 -4.53 -14.18 -0.71
CA LEU A 148 -3.51 -13.20 -1.07
C LEU A 148 -2.57 -13.60 -2.20
N ASN A 149 -2.61 -14.84 -2.70
CA ASN A 149 -1.69 -15.27 -3.75
C ASN A 149 -1.75 -14.34 -4.98
N LYS A 150 -0.60 -13.94 -5.52
CA LYS A 150 -0.55 -12.99 -6.65
C LYS A 150 -1.23 -13.51 -7.93
N GLU A 151 -1.23 -14.82 -8.17
CA GLU A 151 -1.64 -15.44 -9.44
C GLU A 151 -3.12 -15.85 -9.41
N ASN A 152 -3.57 -16.38 -8.28
CA ASN A 152 -4.91 -16.97 -8.13
C ASN A 152 -5.62 -16.59 -6.83
N GLY A 153 -5.14 -15.59 -6.10
CA GLY A 153 -5.74 -15.12 -4.86
C GLY A 153 -7.18 -14.63 -5.05
N LEU A 154 -8.07 -15.05 -4.15
CA LEU A 154 -9.49 -14.72 -4.22
C LEU A 154 -9.75 -13.21 -4.14
N VAL A 155 -8.91 -12.44 -3.43
CA VAL A 155 -9.10 -10.98 -3.32
C VAL A 155 -8.93 -10.30 -4.67
N GLY A 156 -7.92 -10.69 -5.45
CA GLY A 156 -7.60 -10.13 -6.75
C GLY A 156 -8.53 -10.60 -7.89
N ARG A 157 -9.33 -11.65 -7.67
CA ARG A 157 -10.30 -12.15 -8.67
C ARG A 157 -11.25 -11.02 -9.10
N GLY A 158 -11.57 -10.93 -10.39
CA GLY A 158 -12.41 -9.85 -10.92
C GLY A 158 -11.81 -8.43 -10.89
N GLY A 159 -10.62 -8.24 -10.29
CA GLY A 159 -9.87 -6.98 -10.30
C GLY A 159 -8.82 -6.98 -11.40
N SER A 160 -9.09 -6.33 -12.54
CA SER A 160 -8.14 -6.22 -13.66
C SER A 160 -7.89 -4.78 -14.05
N THR A 161 -6.62 -4.41 -14.22
CA THR A 161 -6.23 -3.12 -14.82
C THR A 161 -6.33 -3.12 -16.34
N GLY A 162 -6.51 -4.28 -16.98
CA GLY A 162 -6.48 -4.45 -18.43
C GLY A 162 -7.45 -3.53 -19.18
N PRO A 163 -8.74 -3.47 -18.81
CA PRO A 163 -9.70 -2.58 -19.44
C PRO A 163 -9.28 -1.10 -19.39
N SER A 164 -8.85 -0.61 -18.23
CA SER A 164 -8.38 0.77 -18.08
C SER A 164 -7.10 1.03 -18.89
N LYS A 165 -6.13 0.10 -18.87
CA LYS A 165 -4.89 0.22 -19.66
C LYS A 165 -5.17 0.32 -21.16
N ASN A 166 -6.11 -0.46 -21.66
CA ASN A 166 -6.54 -0.41 -23.06
C ASN A 166 -7.27 0.90 -23.38
N HIS A 167 -8.09 1.39 -22.45
CA HIS A 167 -8.83 2.64 -22.62
C HIS A 167 -7.91 3.87 -22.69
N TYR A 168 -6.94 3.99 -21.77
CA TYR A 168 -6.06 5.18 -21.73
C TYR A 168 -4.83 5.07 -22.63
N ALA A 169 -4.40 3.85 -22.97
CA ALA A 169 -3.27 3.56 -23.87
C ALA A 169 -2.02 4.43 -23.63
N ASN A 170 -1.71 4.74 -22.36
CA ASN A 170 -0.58 5.59 -22.00
C ASN A 170 0.74 4.83 -22.19
N PRO A 171 1.74 5.35 -22.94
CA PRO A 171 3.02 4.65 -23.10
C PRO A 171 3.78 4.62 -21.76
N ARG A 172 4.47 3.50 -21.48
CA ARG A 172 5.31 3.34 -20.29
C ARG A 172 6.56 4.24 -20.36
N PRO A 173 7.18 4.60 -19.21
CA PRO A 173 8.37 5.46 -19.22
C PRO A 173 9.51 4.93 -20.11
N TYR A 174 9.80 3.63 -20.03
CA TYR A 174 10.81 2.97 -20.88
C TYR A 174 10.46 2.92 -22.37
N VAL A 175 9.21 3.21 -22.75
CA VAL A 175 8.80 3.39 -24.15
C VAL A 175 8.89 4.86 -24.56
N ALA A 176 8.44 5.76 -23.69
CA ALA A 176 8.36 7.19 -23.96
C ALA A 176 9.74 7.88 -23.99
N PHE A 177 10.66 7.47 -23.11
CA PHE A 177 12.00 8.06 -23.01
C PHE A 177 13.07 7.03 -22.62
N PRO A 178 13.33 6.01 -23.46
CA PRO A 178 14.19 4.88 -23.12
C PRO A 178 15.63 5.26 -22.73
N GLU A 179 16.16 6.34 -23.30
CA GLU A 179 17.53 6.81 -23.09
C GLU A 179 17.73 7.56 -21.76
N ARG A 180 16.64 7.94 -21.08
CA ARG A 180 16.68 8.69 -19.81
C ARG A 180 16.70 7.80 -18.56
N LEU A 181 16.61 6.48 -18.71
CA LEU A 181 16.42 5.55 -17.58
C LEU A 181 17.65 4.65 -17.34
N GLN A 182 17.84 4.27 -16.08
CA GLN A 182 18.72 3.21 -15.64
C GLN A 182 17.93 1.91 -15.50
N TYR A 183 18.27 0.93 -16.33
CA TYR A 183 17.67 -0.41 -16.33
C TYR A 183 18.40 -1.32 -15.34
N ARG A 184 17.66 -1.89 -14.39
CA ARG A 184 18.17 -2.80 -13.36
C ARG A 184 17.25 -4.00 -13.21
N ASP A 185 17.77 -5.20 -13.38
CA ASP A 185 16.98 -6.44 -13.31
C ASP A 185 17.82 -7.58 -12.72
N LYS A 186 17.15 -8.67 -12.35
CA LYS A 186 17.83 -9.93 -12.08
C LYS A 186 18.37 -10.54 -13.39
N PRO A 187 19.39 -11.40 -13.33
CA PRO A 187 19.81 -12.18 -14.48
C PRO A 187 18.64 -12.94 -15.12
N GLY A 188 18.43 -12.78 -16.43
CA GLY A 188 17.32 -13.39 -17.16
C GLY A 188 15.94 -12.80 -16.86
N GLY A 189 15.87 -11.64 -16.20
CA GLY A 189 14.62 -10.91 -15.98
C GLY A 189 14.03 -10.33 -17.26
N ASN A 190 12.75 -9.93 -17.18
CA ASN A 190 11.96 -9.42 -18.28
C ASN A 190 11.11 -8.20 -17.87
N ALA A 191 11.58 -7.38 -16.93
CA ALA A 191 10.81 -6.30 -16.31
C ALA A 191 10.24 -5.27 -17.33
N TRP A 192 10.85 -5.14 -18.51
CA TRP A 192 10.45 -4.19 -19.56
C TRP A 192 9.97 -4.86 -20.85
N ALA A 193 9.65 -6.16 -20.81
CA ALA A 193 9.12 -6.89 -21.97
C ALA A 193 7.62 -6.61 -22.24
N GLY A 194 6.92 -5.93 -21.32
CA GLY A 194 5.50 -5.62 -21.46
C GLY A 194 5.23 -4.54 -22.51
N HIS A 195 4.11 -4.69 -23.23
CA HIS A 195 3.63 -3.71 -24.23
C HIS A 195 2.26 -3.11 -23.86
N ASP A 196 1.72 -3.44 -22.70
CA ASP A 196 0.47 -2.88 -22.19
C ASP A 196 0.64 -1.42 -21.74
N GLY A 197 -0.46 -0.67 -21.73
CA GLY A 197 -0.48 0.72 -21.27
C GLY A 197 -0.01 0.87 -19.82
N SER A 198 0.53 2.02 -19.46
CA SER A 198 1.10 2.30 -18.14
C SER A 198 0.06 2.65 -17.08
N TYR A 199 -1.05 3.30 -17.47
CA TYR A 199 -2.05 3.81 -16.54
C TYR A 199 -3.31 2.93 -16.47
N PRO A 200 -3.74 2.47 -15.27
CA PRO A 200 -3.04 2.56 -13.98
C PRO A 200 -1.97 1.47 -13.81
N SER A 201 -1.15 1.56 -12.76
CA SER A 201 -0.16 0.55 -12.44
C SER A 201 -0.78 -0.73 -11.83
N GLY A 202 -0.73 -1.84 -12.58
CA GLY A 202 -1.22 -3.15 -12.12
C GLY A 202 -0.43 -3.75 -10.96
N HIS A 203 0.90 -3.65 -10.99
CA HIS A 203 1.74 -4.10 -9.86
C HIS A 203 1.48 -3.25 -8.61
N THR A 204 1.25 -1.95 -8.76
CA THR A 204 0.87 -1.12 -7.61
C THR A 204 -0.50 -1.51 -7.08
N SER A 205 -1.50 -1.70 -7.95
CA SER A 205 -2.80 -2.23 -7.52
C SER A 205 -2.66 -3.55 -6.76
N GLN A 206 -1.78 -4.45 -7.21
CA GLN A 206 -1.45 -5.67 -6.51
C GLN A 206 -0.85 -5.45 -5.12
N ALA A 207 0.17 -4.59 -5.02
CA ALA A 207 0.77 -4.24 -3.75
C ALA A 207 -0.27 -3.69 -2.77
N PHE A 208 -1.18 -2.84 -3.26
CA PHE A 208 -2.22 -2.25 -2.42
C PHE A 208 -3.32 -3.23 -2.05
N TRP A 209 -3.83 -4.08 -2.95
CA TRP A 209 -4.86 -5.02 -2.52
C TRP A 209 -4.29 -6.10 -1.58
N GLN A 210 -3.02 -6.51 -1.74
CA GLN A 210 -2.36 -7.43 -0.80
C GLN A 210 -2.06 -6.74 0.54
N GLY A 211 -1.49 -5.54 0.51
CA GLY A 211 -1.12 -4.77 1.70
C GLY A 211 -2.34 -4.27 2.50
N VAL A 212 -3.35 -3.71 1.84
CA VAL A 212 -4.60 -3.29 2.50
C VAL A 212 -5.31 -4.51 3.11
N SER A 213 -5.30 -5.67 2.44
CA SER A 213 -5.82 -6.91 3.02
C SER A 213 -5.12 -7.28 4.32
N LEU A 214 -3.78 -7.31 4.32
CA LEU A 214 -2.99 -7.57 5.53
C LEU A 214 -3.26 -6.53 6.62
N ALA A 215 -3.33 -5.24 6.28
CA ALA A 215 -3.64 -4.17 7.23
C ALA A 215 -5.04 -4.34 7.84
N THR A 216 -6.03 -4.81 7.07
CA THR A 216 -7.37 -5.09 7.61
C THR A 216 -7.42 -6.35 8.46
N MET A 217 -6.51 -7.32 8.29
CA MET A 217 -6.39 -8.51 9.15
C MET A 217 -5.55 -8.26 10.41
N LEU A 218 -4.63 -7.29 10.35
CA LEU A 218 -3.69 -6.89 11.41
C LEU A 218 -3.74 -5.36 11.61
N PRO A 219 -4.87 -4.79 12.06
CA PRO A 219 -5.03 -3.34 12.19
C PRO A 219 -4.01 -2.68 13.13
N GLU A 220 -3.44 -3.44 14.08
CA GLU A 220 -2.38 -2.99 14.98
C GLU A 220 -1.07 -2.60 14.25
N LEU A 221 -0.87 -3.13 13.04
CA LEU A 221 0.30 -2.88 12.19
C LEU A 221 -0.05 -2.08 10.93
N ALA A 222 -1.27 -1.55 10.83
CA ALA A 222 -1.78 -0.92 9.61
C ALA A 222 -0.87 0.19 9.04
N PRO A 223 -0.33 1.14 9.83
CA PRO A 223 0.56 2.17 9.29
C PRO A 223 1.78 1.59 8.59
N GLN A 224 2.45 0.61 9.21
CA GLN A 224 3.67 0.00 8.69
C GLN A 224 3.38 -0.83 7.44
N ILE A 225 2.32 -1.63 7.46
CA ILE A 225 1.90 -2.44 6.31
C ILE A 225 1.54 -1.53 5.11
N LEU A 226 0.76 -0.48 5.34
CA LEU A 226 0.35 0.46 4.29
C LEU A 226 1.53 1.28 3.77
N ALA A 227 2.45 1.70 4.64
CA ALA A 227 3.71 2.33 4.23
C ALA A 227 4.55 1.40 3.34
N ARG A 228 4.66 0.11 3.68
CA ARG A 228 5.37 -0.89 2.86
C ARG A 228 4.66 -1.18 1.53
N ALA A 229 3.33 -1.18 1.50
CA ALA A 229 2.56 -1.30 0.26
C ALA A 229 2.82 -0.10 -0.67
N SER A 230 2.84 1.12 -0.12
CA SER A 230 3.21 2.32 -0.89
C SER A 230 4.66 2.29 -1.37
N ASP A 231 5.58 1.64 -0.62
CA ASP A 231 6.98 1.42 -1.02
C ASP A 231 7.06 0.47 -2.24
N ALA A 232 6.31 -0.63 -2.22
CA ALA A 232 6.20 -1.53 -3.37
C ALA A 232 5.61 -0.83 -4.61
N GLY A 233 4.66 0.11 -4.43
CA GLY A 233 4.21 1.01 -5.50
C GLY A 233 5.33 1.92 -6.02
N ASN A 234 6.08 2.56 -5.13
CA ASN A 234 7.21 3.41 -5.48
C ASN A 234 8.34 2.65 -6.21
N ASN A 235 8.54 1.37 -5.87
CA ASN A 235 9.48 0.48 -6.55
C ASN A 235 9.19 0.35 -8.06
N ARG A 236 7.95 0.59 -8.49
CA ARG A 236 7.60 0.57 -9.92
C ARG A 236 8.19 1.77 -10.67
N ILE A 237 8.42 2.89 -9.97
CA ILE A 237 9.10 4.09 -10.49
C ILE A 237 10.61 3.88 -10.44
N VAL A 238 11.13 3.26 -9.37
CA VAL A 238 12.55 2.85 -9.27
C VAL A 238 12.94 1.97 -10.46
N MET A 239 12.07 1.04 -10.87
CA MET A 239 12.28 0.19 -12.06
C MET A 239 12.07 0.91 -13.40
N GLY A 240 11.63 2.18 -13.40
CA GLY A 240 11.29 2.92 -14.62
C GLY A 240 10.09 2.34 -15.39
N ALA A 241 9.25 1.52 -14.72
CA ALA A 241 8.14 0.81 -15.35
C ALA A 241 6.83 1.60 -15.35
N HIS A 242 6.68 2.53 -14.42
CA HIS A 242 5.49 3.34 -14.18
C HIS A 242 5.85 4.76 -13.73
N TYR A 243 4.96 5.70 -14.05
CA TYR A 243 5.03 7.07 -13.55
C TYR A 243 4.41 7.20 -12.14
N PRO A 244 4.75 8.25 -11.37
CA PRO A 244 4.05 8.60 -10.14
C PRO A 244 2.51 8.58 -10.25
N ILE A 245 1.94 9.20 -11.28
CA ILE A 245 0.48 9.23 -11.49
C ILE A 245 -0.11 7.83 -11.73
N ASP A 246 0.62 6.92 -12.38
CA ASP A 246 0.16 5.53 -12.56
C ASP A 246 0.12 4.78 -11.21
N VAL A 247 1.08 5.08 -10.33
CA VAL A 247 1.19 4.49 -8.99
C VAL A 247 0.07 5.00 -8.09
N MET A 248 -0.21 6.31 -8.10
CA MET A 248 -1.36 6.90 -7.39
C MET A 248 -2.68 6.26 -7.84
N ALA A 249 -2.89 6.07 -9.14
CA ALA A 249 -4.07 5.39 -9.66
C ALA A 249 -4.12 3.89 -9.30
N GLY A 250 -2.96 3.20 -9.32
CA GLY A 250 -2.85 1.82 -8.88
C GLY A 250 -3.22 1.65 -7.40
N HIS A 251 -2.80 2.57 -6.54
CA HIS A 251 -3.19 2.65 -5.13
C HIS A 251 -4.71 2.71 -5.00
N MET A 252 -5.36 3.68 -5.64
CA MET A 252 -6.82 3.84 -5.61
C MET A 252 -7.53 2.54 -6.01
N MET A 253 -7.05 1.89 -7.07
CA MET A 253 -7.61 0.62 -7.55
C MET A 253 -7.44 -0.53 -6.56
N GLY A 254 -6.27 -0.66 -5.93
CA GLY A 254 -6.02 -1.68 -4.91
C GLY A 254 -6.91 -1.51 -3.67
N GLN A 255 -7.12 -0.28 -3.21
CA GLN A 255 -8.08 0.02 -2.14
C GLN A 255 -9.51 -0.34 -2.55
N LYS A 256 -9.93 0.02 -3.78
CA LYS A 256 -11.27 -0.32 -4.28
C LYS A 256 -11.50 -1.83 -4.34
N ILE A 257 -10.51 -2.61 -4.77
CA ILE A 257 -10.60 -4.08 -4.79
C ILE A 257 -10.91 -4.62 -3.39
N VAL A 258 -10.14 -4.21 -2.38
CA VAL A 258 -10.35 -4.67 -0.99
C VAL A 258 -11.67 -4.15 -0.41
N GLN A 259 -12.06 -2.92 -0.75
CA GLN A 259 -13.35 -2.36 -0.36
C GLN A 259 -14.50 -3.24 -0.85
N ARG A 260 -14.48 -3.68 -2.12
CA ARG A 260 -15.52 -4.53 -2.68
C ARG A 260 -15.62 -5.86 -1.94
N ARG A 261 -14.49 -6.44 -1.53
CA ARG A 261 -14.46 -7.66 -0.71
C ARG A 261 -15.04 -7.45 0.69
N TRP A 262 -14.73 -6.32 1.33
CA TRP A 262 -15.32 -5.98 2.64
C TRP A 262 -16.79 -5.55 2.59
N ALA A 263 -17.29 -5.12 1.43
CA ALA A 263 -18.71 -4.82 1.25
C ALA A 263 -19.56 -6.08 1.03
N ASP A 264 -18.95 -7.19 0.62
CA ASP A 264 -19.58 -8.48 0.41
C ASP A 264 -19.67 -9.26 1.73
N PRO A 265 -20.88 -9.56 2.26
CA PRO A 265 -21.04 -10.32 3.49
C PRO A 265 -20.39 -11.70 3.47
N GLU A 266 -20.48 -12.44 2.36
CA GLU A 266 -19.92 -13.80 2.29
C GLU A 266 -18.39 -13.76 2.20
N PHE A 267 -17.84 -12.82 1.42
CA PHE A 267 -16.38 -12.70 1.32
C PHE A 267 -15.76 -12.19 2.63
N ARG A 268 -16.48 -11.40 3.43
CA ARG A 268 -16.01 -10.97 4.76
C ARG A 268 -15.73 -12.14 5.69
N ASP A 269 -16.50 -13.22 5.60
CA ASP A 269 -16.27 -14.41 6.43
C ASP A 269 -14.92 -15.07 6.11
N LEU A 270 -14.49 -15.02 4.85
CA LEU A 270 -13.17 -15.51 4.45
C LEU A 270 -12.06 -14.65 5.07
N TYR A 271 -12.21 -13.32 5.09
CA TYR A 271 -11.28 -12.43 5.80
C TYR A 271 -11.23 -12.73 7.29
N ALA A 272 -12.37 -12.94 7.95
CA ALA A 272 -12.40 -13.26 9.38
C ALA A 272 -11.66 -14.57 9.69
N GLN A 273 -11.85 -15.60 8.85
CA GLN A 273 -11.15 -16.87 8.98
C GLN A 273 -9.65 -16.75 8.71
N ALA A 274 -9.24 -16.04 7.66
CA ALA A 274 -7.83 -15.82 7.35
C ALA A 274 -7.14 -14.94 8.40
N ALA A 275 -7.83 -13.91 8.93
CA ALA A 275 -7.32 -13.10 10.04
C ALA A 275 -7.09 -13.95 11.30
N THR A 276 -8.03 -14.85 11.62
CA THR A 276 -7.89 -15.76 12.76
C THR A 276 -6.69 -16.68 12.59
N GLU A 277 -6.55 -17.32 11.42
CA GLU A 277 -5.39 -18.16 11.08
C GLU A 277 -4.07 -17.38 11.21
N LEU A 278 -3.99 -16.22 10.56
CA LEU A 278 -2.80 -15.37 10.55
C LEU A 278 -2.39 -14.97 11.96
N ARG A 279 -3.34 -14.49 12.78
CA ARG A 279 -3.06 -14.07 14.16
C ARG A 279 -2.59 -15.23 15.02
N GLN A 280 -3.23 -16.39 14.94
CA GLN A 280 -2.83 -17.59 15.69
C GLN A 280 -1.40 -18.03 15.35
N VAL A 281 -1.05 -18.04 14.07
CA VAL A 281 0.31 -18.40 13.62
C VAL A 281 1.35 -17.39 14.11
N LEU A 282 1.05 -16.09 14.04
CA LEU A 282 1.95 -15.05 14.54
C LEU A 282 2.15 -15.16 16.05
N GLU A 283 1.06 -15.30 16.82
CA GLU A 283 1.10 -15.44 18.28
C GLU A 283 1.84 -16.70 18.72
N ALA A 284 1.61 -17.83 18.06
CA ALA A 284 2.34 -19.07 18.31
C ALA A 284 3.84 -18.92 18.01
N GLY A 285 4.20 -18.28 16.89
CA GLY A 285 5.60 -18.07 16.50
C GLY A 285 6.33 -17.05 17.39
N CYS A 286 5.63 -16.04 17.91
CA CYS A 286 6.24 -15.02 18.77
C CYS A 286 6.15 -15.36 20.27
N GLY A 287 5.28 -16.28 20.66
CA GLY A 287 5.16 -16.81 22.03
C GLY A 287 4.34 -15.94 22.99
N ALA A 288 3.58 -14.96 22.49
CA ALA A 288 2.71 -14.10 23.29
C ALA A 288 1.54 -13.59 22.44
N THR A 289 0.60 -12.87 23.07
CA THR A 289 -0.48 -12.17 22.34
C THR A 289 0.10 -11.20 21.32
N LEU A 290 -0.60 -10.97 20.21
CA LEU A 290 -0.11 -10.14 19.12
C LEU A 290 0.27 -8.73 19.59
N ALA A 291 -0.53 -8.11 20.47
CA ALA A 291 -0.25 -6.78 21.00
C ALA A 291 1.11 -6.71 21.75
N VAL A 292 1.44 -7.73 22.54
CA VAL A 292 2.73 -7.84 23.23
C VAL A 292 3.86 -8.03 22.22
N CYS A 293 3.65 -8.88 21.21
CA CYS A 293 4.67 -9.12 20.19
C CYS A 293 4.94 -7.88 19.34
N VAL A 294 3.90 -7.15 18.92
CA VAL A 294 4.02 -5.88 18.19
C VAL A 294 4.77 -4.84 19.02
N ALA A 295 4.46 -4.70 20.31
CA ALA A 295 5.14 -3.76 21.19
C ALA A 295 6.63 -4.08 21.41
N ALA A 296 7.01 -5.36 21.32
CA ALA A 296 8.40 -5.82 21.50
C ALA A 296 9.19 -5.95 20.18
N ASP A 297 8.54 -5.83 19.02
CA ASP A 297 9.18 -5.98 17.71
C ASP A 297 9.84 -4.67 17.25
N THR A 298 10.77 -4.78 16.31
CA THR A 298 11.26 -3.63 15.56
C THR A 298 10.34 -3.39 14.37
N PRO A 299 9.62 -2.25 14.32
CA PRO A 299 8.69 -1.99 13.22
C PRO A 299 9.44 -1.69 11.92
N TYR A 300 8.76 -1.89 10.78
CA TYR A 300 9.29 -1.48 9.46
C TYR A 300 9.70 0.00 9.44
N LEU A 301 8.84 0.84 10.01
CA LEU A 301 9.08 2.26 10.28
C LEU A 301 8.41 2.64 11.60
N PRO A 302 8.96 3.61 12.36
CA PRO A 302 8.22 4.28 13.43
C PRO A 302 6.84 4.76 12.92
N THR A 303 5.81 4.69 13.76
CA THR A 303 4.42 4.95 13.32
C THR A 303 4.22 6.34 12.71
N ASP A 304 4.83 7.37 13.28
CA ASP A 304 4.79 8.74 12.75
C ASP A 304 5.43 8.83 11.35
N GLN A 305 6.57 8.16 11.15
CA GLN A 305 7.22 8.09 9.84
C GLN A 305 6.40 7.26 8.84
N ALA A 306 5.82 6.14 9.26
CA ALA A 306 4.96 5.31 8.41
C ALA A 306 3.75 6.11 7.90
N LEU A 307 3.09 6.86 8.78
CA LEU A 307 1.99 7.76 8.43
C LEU A 307 2.44 8.86 7.46
N ALA A 308 3.57 9.52 7.75
CA ALA A 308 4.08 10.60 6.91
C ALA A 308 4.48 10.12 5.51
N VAL A 309 5.17 8.97 5.40
CA VAL A 309 5.56 8.38 4.11
C VAL A 309 4.34 7.94 3.31
N TYR A 310 3.36 7.29 3.96
CA TYR A 310 2.12 6.90 3.28
C TYR A 310 1.40 8.13 2.72
N ARG A 311 1.22 9.16 3.55
CA ARG A 311 0.56 10.41 3.15
C ARG A 311 1.29 11.13 2.02
N GLN A 312 2.63 11.18 2.06
CA GLN A 312 3.44 11.77 0.98
C GLN A 312 3.20 11.06 -0.36
N ARG A 313 3.03 9.74 -0.35
CA ARG A 313 2.84 8.92 -1.57
C ARG A 313 1.41 8.89 -2.08
N LEU A 314 0.45 9.48 -1.36
CA LEU A 314 -0.88 9.73 -1.91
C LEU A 314 -0.81 10.69 -3.10
N THR A 315 0.09 11.67 -3.05
CA THR A 315 0.13 12.78 -4.03
C THR A 315 1.50 12.95 -4.69
N TYR A 316 2.54 12.28 -4.19
CA TYR A 316 3.91 12.44 -4.65
C TYR A 316 4.43 13.90 -4.59
N GLY A 317 3.72 14.80 -3.92
CA GLY A 317 4.05 16.22 -3.86
C GLY A 317 3.73 17.00 -5.14
N PHE A 318 2.85 16.49 -6.01
CA PHE A 318 2.35 17.25 -7.15
C PHE A 318 1.71 18.59 -6.70
N PRO A 319 1.81 19.65 -7.51
CA PRO A 319 1.00 20.85 -7.32
C PRO A 319 -0.49 20.53 -7.48
N LEU A 320 -1.33 21.25 -6.74
CA LEU A 320 -2.78 21.18 -6.90
C LEU A 320 -3.17 21.57 -8.35
N VAL A 321 -4.18 20.87 -8.86
CA VAL A 321 -4.79 21.11 -10.16
C VAL A 321 -6.24 21.60 -10.07
N GLY A 322 -6.84 21.46 -8.89
CA GLY A 322 -8.17 21.98 -8.57
C GLY A 322 -8.15 22.94 -7.37
N GLN A 323 -9.35 23.30 -6.91
CA GLN A 323 -9.54 24.14 -5.72
C GLN A 323 -9.26 23.34 -4.44
N ALA A 324 -8.52 23.93 -3.51
CA ALA A 324 -8.31 23.42 -2.16
C ALA A 324 -9.51 23.71 -1.24
N GLY A 325 -9.58 23.04 -0.08
CA GLY A 325 -10.55 23.30 0.98
C GLY A 325 -11.97 22.81 0.71
N GLN A 326 -12.19 22.00 -0.34
CA GLN A 326 -13.50 21.42 -0.62
C GLN A 326 -13.78 20.22 0.30
N PRO A 327 -15.03 20.05 0.77
CA PRO A 327 -15.40 18.89 1.57
C PRO A 327 -15.13 17.59 0.80
N MET A 328 -14.79 16.52 1.52
CA MET A 328 -14.59 15.22 0.90
C MET A 328 -15.93 14.58 0.53
N THR A 329 -16.06 14.15 -0.73
CA THR A 329 -17.07 13.16 -1.12
C THR A 329 -16.50 11.77 -0.89
N VAL A 330 -16.84 11.17 0.26
CA VAL A 330 -16.38 9.82 0.61
C VAL A 330 -16.92 8.82 -0.42
N PRO A 331 -16.08 8.04 -1.11
CA PRO A 331 -16.56 7.09 -2.09
C PRO A 331 -17.53 6.06 -1.51
N ASP A 332 -18.45 5.57 -2.33
CA ASP A 332 -19.43 4.58 -1.89
C ASP A 332 -18.77 3.26 -1.48
N GLY A 333 -19.18 2.75 -0.32
CA GLY A 333 -18.66 1.52 0.25
C GLY A 333 -17.30 1.65 0.95
N ALA A 334 -16.60 2.79 0.84
CA ALA A 334 -15.26 2.99 1.41
C ALA A 334 -15.22 2.78 2.93
N GLU A 335 -16.33 3.02 3.64
CA GLU A 335 -16.45 2.72 5.07
C GLU A 335 -16.16 1.27 5.43
N SER A 336 -16.35 0.35 4.47
CA SER A 336 -16.09 -1.07 4.69
C SER A 336 -14.61 -1.36 4.96
N LEU A 337 -13.69 -0.51 4.50
CA LEU A 337 -12.24 -0.61 4.77
C LEU A 337 -11.89 -0.39 6.25
N LEU A 338 -12.78 0.26 7.02
CA LEU A 338 -12.57 0.53 8.45
C LEU A 338 -13.27 -0.48 9.36
N ARG A 339 -13.94 -1.52 8.83
CA ARG A 339 -14.72 -2.46 9.65
C ARG A 339 -13.86 -3.18 10.69
N SER A 340 -12.64 -3.59 10.35
CA SER A 340 -11.77 -4.32 11.26
C SER A 340 -11.01 -3.44 12.25
N SER A 341 -10.61 -2.22 11.85
CA SER A 341 -9.94 -1.26 12.73
C SER A 341 -10.93 -0.47 13.61
N ARG A 342 -12.19 -0.39 13.20
CA ARG A 342 -13.29 0.35 13.86
C ARG A 342 -14.54 -0.51 13.98
N PRO A 343 -14.50 -1.65 14.68
CA PRO A 343 -15.65 -2.55 14.79
C PRO A 343 -16.86 -1.86 15.46
N ASP A 344 -16.61 -0.97 16.42
CA ASP A 344 -17.64 -0.32 17.23
C ASP A 344 -18.35 0.87 16.56
N LEU A 345 -17.86 1.32 15.40
CA LEU A 345 -18.47 2.44 14.68
C LEU A 345 -19.56 1.97 13.70
N THR A 346 -20.60 2.76 13.53
CA THR A 346 -21.56 2.58 12.43
C THR A 346 -20.92 2.92 11.08
N ASP A 347 -21.54 2.49 9.99
CA ASP A 347 -21.08 2.82 8.64
C ASP A 347 -21.05 4.34 8.41
N ALA A 348 -22.05 5.09 8.90
CA ALA A 348 -22.07 6.55 8.85
C ALA A 348 -20.89 7.19 9.63
N GLN A 349 -20.55 6.65 10.79
CA GLN A 349 -19.42 7.14 11.59
C GLN A 349 -18.07 6.81 10.93
N ARG A 350 -17.92 5.63 10.33
CA ARG A 350 -16.72 5.28 9.55
C ARG A 350 -16.53 6.22 8.35
N ARG A 351 -17.62 6.62 7.67
CA ARG A 351 -17.56 7.65 6.60
C ARG A 351 -17.08 9.00 7.15
N GLN A 352 -17.54 9.41 8.33
CA GLN A 352 -17.03 10.63 8.98
C GLN A 352 -15.53 10.52 9.31
N VAL A 353 -15.05 9.37 9.79
CA VAL A 353 -13.60 9.15 10.02
C VAL A 353 -12.81 9.33 8.73
N LEU A 354 -13.24 8.70 7.63
CA LEU A 354 -12.59 8.83 6.32
C LEU A 354 -12.53 10.31 5.87
N ALA A 355 -13.62 11.04 6.02
CA ALA A 355 -13.68 12.46 5.69
C ALA A 355 -12.75 13.33 6.57
N LEU A 356 -12.70 13.07 7.88
CA LEU A 356 -11.89 13.81 8.84
C LEU A 356 -10.38 13.58 8.66
N THR A 357 -9.98 12.41 8.17
CA THR A 357 -8.56 12.06 7.98
C THR A 357 -8.05 12.30 6.56
N ALA A 358 -8.94 12.68 5.63
CA ALA A 358 -8.60 12.85 4.22
C ALA A 358 -7.47 13.86 3.98
N ILE A 359 -6.78 13.72 2.85
CA ILE A 359 -5.98 14.83 2.30
C ILE A 359 -6.91 15.90 1.70
N ASP A 360 -6.36 17.10 1.50
CA ASP A 360 -7.11 18.25 0.98
C ASP A 360 -7.57 18.01 -0.46
N SER A 361 -8.51 18.82 -0.95
CA SER A 361 -9.02 18.73 -2.31
C SER A 361 -8.09 19.36 -3.34
N GLY A 362 -8.35 19.04 -4.62
CA GLY A 362 -7.66 19.66 -5.75
C GLY A 362 -6.35 18.99 -6.13
N GLU A 363 -6.09 17.81 -5.58
CA GLU A 363 -4.99 16.94 -5.99
C GLU A 363 -5.21 16.38 -7.43
N PRO A 364 -4.16 15.90 -8.12
CA PRO A 364 -4.24 15.57 -9.55
C PRO A 364 -5.31 14.57 -9.98
N LEU A 365 -5.68 13.62 -9.12
CA LEU A 365 -6.68 12.59 -9.40
C LEU A 365 -8.00 12.77 -8.61
N ASP A 366 -8.15 13.88 -7.86
CA ASP A 366 -9.32 14.26 -7.06
C ASP A 366 -10.42 14.92 -7.89
N LEU A 367 -10.53 14.53 -9.16
CA LEU A 367 -11.57 15.03 -10.08
C LEU A 367 -12.47 13.91 -10.59
N GLY A 368 -12.33 12.71 -10.02
CA GLY A 368 -13.07 11.53 -10.45
C GLY A 368 -14.55 11.57 -10.13
N THR A 369 -15.38 11.04 -11.02
CA THR A 369 -16.85 11.04 -10.85
C THR A 369 -17.36 10.00 -9.83
N ALA A 370 -16.54 9.00 -9.48
CA ALA A 370 -16.86 7.94 -8.52
C ALA A 370 -16.49 8.27 -7.05
N GLY A 371 -16.32 9.56 -6.71
CA GLY A 371 -15.87 10.03 -5.40
C GLY A 371 -14.35 10.11 -5.26
N SER A 372 -13.88 10.73 -4.18
CA SER A 372 -12.48 11.12 -3.98
C SER A 372 -11.59 9.98 -3.46
N TRP A 373 -11.35 8.94 -4.26
CA TRP A 373 -10.48 7.82 -3.87
C TRP A 373 -9.03 8.23 -3.60
N GLU A 374 -8.47 9.19 -4.35
CA GLU A 374 -7.14 9.74 -4.09
C GLU A 374 -7.03 10.32 -2.67
N ARG A 375 -8.14 10.87 -2.15
CA ARG A 375 -8.15 11.58 -0.87
C ARG A 375 -8.16 10.67 0.36
N ILE A 376 -8.35 9.37 0.21
CA ILE A 376 -8.40 8.42 1.33
C ILE A 376 -7.00 8.20 1.90
N ASP A 377 -6.68 8.90 2.99
CA ASP A 377 -5.56 8.57 3.87
C ASP A 377 -5.95 7.41 4.80
N LEU A 378 -5.89 6.19 4.26
CA LEU A 378 -6.31 4.99 4.98
C LEU A 378 -5.45 4.72 6.23
N ALA A 379 -4.15 5.02 6.19
CA ALA A 379 -3.27 4.82 7.33
C ALA A 379 -3.66 5.73 8.51
N ALA A 380 -3.97 7.00 8.24
CA ALA A 380 -4.54 7.90 9.24
C ALA A 380 -5.94 7.44 9.70
N ALA A 381 -6.82 7.06 8.78
CA ALA A 381 -8.19 6.63 9.08
C ALA A 381 -8.22 5.38 9.99
N MET A 382 -7.32 4.43 9.79
CA MET A 382 -7.25 3.21 10.60
C MET A 382 -6.67 3.43 12.01
N THR A 383 -5.92 4.52 12.23
CA THR A 383 -5.21 4.74 13.51
C THR A 383 -5.67 5.96 14.31
N ALA A 384 -6.45 6.86 13.72
CA ALA A 384 -6.88 8.07 14.39
C ALA A 384 -7.62 7.78 15.72
N LYS A 385 -7.36 8.56 16.76
CA LYS A 385 -8.20 8.49 17.96
C LYS A 385 -9.49 9.24 17.69
N VAL A 386 -10.64 8.60 17.91
CA VAL A 386 -11.96 9.16 17.57
C VAL A 386 -12.82 9.27 18.82
N ALA A 387 -13.59 10.33 18.92
CA ALA A 387 -14.65 10.50 19.89
C ALA A 387 -15.98 10.61 19.15
N VAL A 388 -17.01 9.95 19.68
CA VAL A 388 -18.36 9.97 19.13
C VAL A 388 -19.27 10.69 20.13
N ALA A 389 -19.89 11.78 19.68
CA ALA A 389 -20.86 12.52 20.47
C ALA A 389 -22.21 11.78 20.51
N ALA A 390 -23.10 12.18 21.42
CA ALA A 390 -24.40 11.53 21.62
C ALA A 390 -25.32 11.60 20.39
N ASP A 391 -25.13 12.60 19.52
CA ASP A 391 -25.83 12.76 18.26
C ASP A 391 -25.24 11.92 17.10
N GLY A 392 -24.16 11.17 17.36
CA GLY A 392 -23.44 10.36 16.38
C GLY A 392 -22.36 11.10 15.59
N THR A 393 -22.10 12.38 15.90
CA THR A 393 -21.01 13.17 15.30
C THR A 393 -19.65 12.62 15.75
N VAL A 394 -18.77 12.39 14.78
CA VAL A 394 -17.40 11.93 15.03
C VAL A 394 -16.44 13.11 15.05
N SER A 395 -15.48 13.10 15.97
CA SER A 395 -14.37 14.04 16.02
C SER A 395 -13.05 13.31 16.24
N LEU A 396 -11.94 13.90 15.80
CA LEU A 396 -10.60 13.37 16.08
C LEU A 396 -10.15 13.85 17.46
N ALA A 397 -9.80 12.92 18.35
CA ALA A 397 -9.33 13.28 19.69
C ALA A 397 -7.98 14.00 19.60
N GLY A 398 -7.93 15.25 20.09
CA GLY A 398 -6.77 16.14 20.00
C GLY A 398 -6.92 17.28 18.99
N ALA A 399 -7.95 17.26 18.14
CA ALA A 399 -8.41 18.46 17.44
C ALA A 399 -9.34 19.22 18.41
N ALA A 400 -9.02 20.47 18.71
CA ALA A 400 -9.93 21.31 19.48
C ALA A 400 -11.28 21.35 18.76
N SER A 401 -12.33 20.88 19.43
CA SER A 401 -13.69 20.91 18.92
C SER A 401 -14.09 22.35 18.61
N VAL A 402 -14.21 22.70 17.33
CA VAL A 402 -14.92 23.91 16.92
C VAL A 402 -16.36 23.48 16.72
N ASP A 403 -17.20 23.83 17.69
CA ASP A 403 -18.64 23.61 17.70
C ASP A 403 -19.29 24.38 16.53
N PRO A 404 -19.90 23.73 15.53
CA PRO A 404 -20.63 24.43 14.49
C PRO A 404 -22.10 24.53 14.92
N SER A 405 -22.43 25.53 15.75
CA SER A 405 -23.83 25.89 15.93
C SER A 405 -24.36 26.57 14.65
N PRO A 406 -25.56 26.21 14.15
CA PRO A 406 -26.05 26.65 12.85
C PRO A 406 -26.77 28.00 12.97
N ALA A 407 -26.48 28.92 12.06
CA ALA A 407 -27.28 30.14 11.86
C ALA A 407 -27.38 30.49 10.37
N PRO A 408 -28.50 31.11 9.95
CA PRO A 408 -29.28 30.62 8.81
C PRO A 408 -29.04 31.37 7.50
N ALA A 409 -29.56 30.78 6.42
CA ALA A 409 -29.55 31.32 5.07
C ALA A 409 -30.23 32.70 4.96
N ALA A 410 -29.62 33.61 4.19
CA ALA A 410 -30.28 34.78 3.64
C ALA A 410 -29.75 35.16 2.24
N SER A 411 -30.62 34.93 1.26
CA SER A 411 -30.98 35.78 0.11
C SER A 411 -29.91 36.45 -0.78
N SER A 412 -30.12 36.18 -2.08
CA SER A 412 -29.63 36.85 -3.28
C SER A 412 -29.76 38.37 -3.34
N ALA A 413 -28.81 39.03 -4.01
CA ALA A 413 -29.05 40.18 -4.89
C ALA A 413 -27.94 40.29 -5.96
N ALA A 414 -28.35 40.51 -7.20
CA ALA A 414 -27.51 40.69 -8.39
C ALA A 414 -27.09 42.15 -8.61
N ALA A 415 -25.96 42.39 -9.31
CA ALA A 415 -25.81 43.37 -10.41
C ALA A 415 -24.34 43.52 -10.90
N ASP A 416 -24.10 43.03 -12.13
CA ASP A 416 -23.52 43.70 -13.32
C ASP A 416 -22.07 44.28 -13.39
N PRO A 417 -21.48 44.43 -14.61
CA PRO A 417 -20.08 44.12 -14.88
C PRO A 417 -19.28 45.33 -15.39
N GLY A 418 -17.96 45.14 -15.51
CA GLY A 418 -17.12 45.93 -16.41
C GLY A 418 -16.01 46.72 -15.72
N ALA A 419 -14.77 46.31 -15.99
CA ALA A 419 -13.70 47.21 -16.43
C ALA A 419 -12.45 46.38 -16.77
N THR A 420 -12.09 46.40 -18.05
CA THR A 420 -10.79 45.98 -18.58
C THR A 420 -9.70 46.97 -18.19
N THR A 421 -8.57 46.49 -17.69
CA THR A 421 -7.27 47.17 -17.84
C THR A 421 -6.16 46.14 -18.05
N ALA A 422 -5.54 46.20 -19.23
CA ALA A 422 -4.25 45.60 -19.52
C ALA A 422 -3.15 46.34 -18.76
N GLY A 423 -2.17 45.61 -18.23
CA GLY A 423 -1.04 46.21 -17.51
C GLY A 423 0.06 45.21 -17.17
N SER A 424 1.06 45.16 -18.04
CA SER A 424 2.48 44.79 -17.83
C SER A 424 2.83 43.54 -17.03
N ALA A 425 3.46 42.60 -17.74
CA ALA A 425 4.32 41.57 -17.20
C ALA A 425 5.38 42.15 -16.25
N SER A 426 5.40 41.63 -15.02
CA SER A 426 6.56 41.66 -14.13
C SER A 426 6.87 40.22 -13.76
N ALA A 427 8.10 39.81 -14.02
CA ALA A 427 8.64 38.51 -13.67
C ALA A 427 8.63 38.36 -12.13
N ALA A 428 7.54 37.81 -11.61
CA ALA A 428 7.44 37.40 -10.22
C ALA A 428 8.16 36.05 -10.07
N ALA A 429 9.15 36.03 -9.18
CA ALA A 429 9.91 34.85 -8.80
C ALA A 429 8.98 33.65 -8.54
N ARG A 430 9.29 32.52 -9.18
CA ARG A 430 8.59 31.24 -8.99
C ARG A 430 8.67 30.86 -7.51
N PRO A 431 7.54 30.63 -6.81
CA PRO A 431 7.60 29.96 -5.52
C PRO A 431 8.18 28.55 -5.76
N ALA A 432 9.14 28.14 -4.94
CA ALA A 432 9.69 26.79 -5.00
C ALA A 432 8.54 25.79 -4.84
N GLY A 433 8.19 25.09 -5.93
CA GLY A 433 7.05 24.18 -5.96
C GLY A 433 7.28 22.96 -5.09
N ARG A 434 6.19 22.42 -4.51
CA ARG A 434 6.18 21.19 -3.68
C ARG A 434 6.97 20.02 -4.31
N GLY A 435 7.00 19.87 -5.63
CA GLY A 435 7.57 18.68 -6.29
C GLY A 435 9.11 18.56 -6.35
N ALA A 436 9.85 19.66 -6.54
CA ALA A 436 11.29 19.55 -6.86
C ALA A 436 12.18 19.16 -5.66
N ALA A 437 11.74 19.48 -4.44
CA ALA A 437 12.47 19.15 -3.21
C ALA A 437 12.22 17.72 -2.69
N HIS A 438 11.29 16.96 -3.29
CA HIS A 438 10.82 15.67 -2.74
C HIS A 438 11.31 14.43 -3.49
N ALA A 439 11.74 14.56 -4.74
CA ALA A 439 12.10 13.39 -5.56
C ALA A 439 13.38 12.66 -5.10
N ALA A 440 14.34 13.37 -4.47
CA ALA A 440 15.51 12.72 -3.85
C ALA A 440 15.13 11.89 -2.60
N THR A 441 14.15 12.34 -1.81
CA THR A 441 13.59 11.58 -0.68
C THR A 441 12.75 10.40 -1.15
N LEU A 442 12.11 10.48 -2.33
CA LEU A 442 11.32 9.40 -2.92
C LEU A 442 12.18 8.31 -3.60
N ALA A 443 13.46 8.58 -3.84
CA ALA A 443 14.42 7.60 -4.35
C ALA A 443 14.96 6.65 -3.28
N ARG A 444 14.81 7.02 -1.99
CA ARG A 444 15.13 6.16 -0.83
C ARG A 444 13.83 5.84 -0.12
N THR A 445 13.50 4.56 0.06
CA THR A 445 12.22 4.22 0.65
C THR A 445 12.35 3.13 1.71
N GLY A 446 11.51 3.20 2.75
CA GLY A 446 11.48 2.17 3.78
C GLY A 446 12.70 2.17 4.70
N SER A 447 13.36 1.02 4.82
CA SER A 447 14.46 0.75 5.76
C SER A 447 15.71 1.61 5.54
N ASP A 448 15.82 2.26 4.39
CA ASP A 448 16.96 3.13 4.04
C ASP A 448 16.69 4.62 4.36
N LEU A 449 15.52 4.94 4.95
CA LEU A 449 15.20 6.29 5.41
C LEU A 449 16.00 6.61 6.68
N ALA A 450 16.94 7.55 6.59
CA ALA A 450 17.57 8.09 7.79
C ALA A 450 16.57 8.98 8.56
N PRO A 451 16.69 9.11 9.90
CA PRO A 451 15.80 9.95 10.71
C PRO A 451 15.67 11.43 10.26
N GLY A 452 16.64 11.93 9.47
CA GLY A 452 16.64 13.28 8.90
C GLY A 452 16.04 13.41 7.50
N ASP A 453 15.81 12.31 6.77
CA ASP A 453 15.36 12.36 5.36
C ASP A 453 13.89 12.79 5.24
N LEU A 454 13.08 12.61 6.30
CA LEU A 454 11.68 13.06 6.37
C LEU A 454 11.49 14.50 6.85
N ALA A 455 12.50 15.13 7.47
CA ALA A 455 12.37 16.47 8.05
C ALA A 455 12.08 17.55 6.98
N ALA A 456 12.53 17.33 5.74
CA ALA A 456 12.21 18.20 4.61
C ALA A 456 10.75 18.07 4.12
N ALA A 457 10.12 16.90 4.29
CA ALA A 457 8.72 16.66 3.92
C ALA A 457 7.73 17.14 5.01
N LEU A 458 8.12 17.05 6.29
CA LEU A 458 7.33 17.51 7.44
C LEU A 458 7.34 19.04 7.62
N GLY A 459 8.37 19.74 7.13
CA GLY A 459 8.52 21.20 7.29
C GLY A 459 7.42 22.07 6.68
N LEU A 460 6.58 21.53 5.77
CA LEU A 460 5.45 22.25 5.19
C LEU A 460 4.10 21.97 5.88
N LEU A 461 3.99 21.00 6.80
CA LEU A 461 2.73 20.68 7.48
C LEU A 461 2.34 21.70 8.56
N VAL A 462 3.28 22.48 9.09
CA VAL A 462 3.01 23.51 10.11
C VAL A 462 2.60 24.86 9.50
N ALA A 463 2.94 25.13 8.23
CA ALA A 463 2.71 26.45 7.61
C ALA A 463 1.32 26.62 6.95
N GLY A 464 0.45 25.61 7.01
CA GLY A 464 -0.95 25.69 6.52
C GLY A 464 -1.93 26.35 7.50
N GLY A 465 -1.52 26.56 8.76
CA GLY A 465 -2.28 27.32 9.75
C GLY A 465 -2.09 28.81 9.58
N GLY A 466 -2.67 29.40 8.53
CA GLY A 466 -2.72 30.84 8.37
C GLY A 466 -3.46 31.50 9.52
N LEU A 467 -2.72 32.07 10.48
CA LEU A 467 -3.25 32.93 11.54
C LEU A 467 -3.86 34.18 10.88
N VAL A 468 -5.15 34.16 10.58
CA VAL A 468 -5.89 35.36 10.18
C VAL A 468 -6.04 36.24 11.42
N LEU A 469 -5.09 37.16 11.61
CA LEU A 469 -5.19 38.20 12.63
C LEU A 469 -6.27 39.20 12.19
N VAL A 470 -7.51 38.99 12.63
CA VAL A 470 -8.59 39.97 12.46
C VAL A 470 -8.26 41.18 13.34
N ARG A 471 -7.69 42.22 12.73
CA ARG A 471 -7.42 43.50 13.37
C ARG A 471 -8.75 44.24 13.59
N ARG A 472 -9.36 44.08 14.78
CA ARG A 472 -10.50 44.89 15.22
C ARG A 472 -10.12 46.38 15.19
N ARG A 473 -10.63 47.13 14.21
CA ARG A 473 -10.71 48.60 14.32
C ARG A 473 -11.79 48.91 15.36
N ARG A 474 -11.37 49.43 16.52
CA ARG A 474 -12.28 50.12 17.45
C ARG A 474 -12.72 51.42 16.75
N SER A 475 -14.00 51.53 16.42
CA SER A 475 -14.62 52.84 16.22
C SER A 475 -14.65 53.56 17.57
N ALA A 476 -13.90 54.64 17.68
CA ALA A 476 -14.10 55.62 18.74
C ALA A 476 -15.44 56.32 18.47
N ARG A 477 -16.32 56.33 19.48
CA ARG A 477 -17.35 57.35 19.61
C ARG A 477 -16.65 58.62 20.10
N GLY A 478 -16.90 59.72 19.41
CA GLY A 478 -16.42 61.07 19.66
C GLY A 478 -16.87 61.93 18.50
#